data_AF-A0A5C7X3F5-F1
#
_entry.id   AF-A0A5C7X3F5-F1
#
_cell.length_a   1.000
_cell.length_b   1.000
_cell.length_c   1.000
_cell.angle_alpha   90.00
_cell.angle_beta   90.00
_cell.angle_gamma   90.00
#
_symmetry.space_group_name_H-M   'P 1'
#
loop_
_entity.id
_entity.type
_entity.pdbx_description
1 polymer ?
#
loop_
_entity_poly.entity_id
_entity_poly.type
_entity_poly.pdbx_seq_one_letter_code
_entity_poly.pdbx_strand_id
1 'polypeptide(L)'
;MKKTQGFTLIELLIVVAIIAILAAIAIPQYQDYISRTRAAGAAAELSGIRTAVSVCMSEQQTAVGCDAGVLGIPAVADFAVTKNVTALTSITNGVIQATTGATLSNGGANLTWKTTPTAAANAATIT
;
A
#
# COMPACT_ATOMS: atom_id res chain seq x y z
N MET A 1 3.07 -2.11 63.16
CA MET A 1 2.12 -2.30 62.03
C MET A 1 2.64 -1.54 60.82
N LYS A 2 2.97 -2.21 59.71
CA LYS A 2 3.39 -1.52 58.47
C LYS A 2 2.14 -0.90 57.85
N LYS A 3 2.15 0.43 57.66
CA LYS A 3 1.06 1.16 57.02
C LYS A 3 1.10 0.86 55.52
N THR A 4 0.13 0.09 55.03
CA THR A 4 -0.03 -0.13 53.58
C THR A 4 -0.42 1.21 52.96
N GLN A 5 0.49 1.80 52.19
CA GLN A 5 0.17 2.96 51.36
C GLN A 5 -0.47 2.45 50.07
N GLY A 6 -1.78 2.65 49.95
CA GLY A 6 -2.53 2.36 48.73
C GLY A 6 -2.51 3.57 47.79
N PHE A 7 -2.65 3.30 46.49
CA PHE A 7 -2.82 4.33 45.46
C PHE A 7 -4.14 5.08 45.70
N THR A 8 -4.14 6.40 45.59
CA THR A 8 -5.36 7.19 45.74
C THR A 8 -6.19 7.16 44.46
N LEU A 9 -7.52 7.27 44.60
CA LEU A 9 -8.42 7.36 43.43
C LEU A 9 -8.14 8.62 42.61
N ILE A 10 -7.71 9.71 43.24
CA ILE A 10 -7.37 10.95 42.53
C ILE A 10 -6.10 10.80 41.68
N GLU A 11 -5.09 10.08 42.18
CA GLU A 11 -3.88 9.77 41.38
C GLU A 11 -4.25 8.93 40.16
N LEU A 12 -5.11 7.93 40.34
CA LEU A 12 -5.55 7.07 39.23
C LEU A 12 -6.33 7.87 38.18
N LEU A 13 -7.19 8.80 38.60
CA LEU A 13 -8.00 9.63 37.72
C LEU A 13 -7.13 10.58 36.87
N ILE A 14 -6.10 11.20 37.47
CA ILE A 14 -5.15 12.05 36.75
C ILE A 14 -4.36 11.23 35.71
N VAL A 15 -3.91 10.02 36.07
CA VAL A 15 -3.19 9.15 35.15
C VAL A 15 -4.05 8.79 33.94
N VAL A 16 -5.32 8.41 34.15
CA VAL A 16 -6.24 8.10 33.04
C VAL A 16 -6.50 9.31 32.16
N ALA A 17 -6.65 10.50 32.74
CA ALA A 17 -6.84 11.74 31.98
C ALA A 17 -5.65 12.04 31.05
N ILE A 18 -4.41 11.87 31.55
CA ILE A 18 -3.20 12.06 30.74
C ILE A 18 -3.12 11.00 29.63
N ILE A 19 -3.37 9.73 29.94
CA ILE A 19 -3.37 8.64 28.94
C ILE A 19 -4.42 8.91 27.85
N ALA A 20 -5.60 9.42 28.20
CA ALA A 20 -6.64 9.74 27.23
C ALA A 20 -6.20 10.82 26.23
N ILE A 21 -5.53 11.87 26.69
CA ILE A 21 -4.98 12.93 25.82
C ILE A 21 -3.88 12.37 24.91
N LEU A 22 -2.96 11.58 25.46
CA LEU A 22 -1.88 10.96 24.68
C LEU A 22 -2.43 9.97 23.65
N ALA A 23 -3.41 9.15 24.02
CA ALA A 23 -4.04 8.17 23.14
C ALA A 23 -4.74 8.83 21.95
N ALA A 24 -5.41 9.97 22.16
CA ALA A 24 -6.08 10.72 21.10
C ALA A 24 -5.13 11.15 19.97
N ILE A 25 -3.85 11.42 20.29
CA ILE A 25 -2.83 11.81 19.31
C ILE A 25 -2.06 10.58 18.81
N ALA A 26 -1.70 9.67 19.70
CA ALA A 26 -0.85 8.52 19.38
C ALA A 26 -1.53 7.49 18.48
N ILE A 27 -2.83 7.24 18.67
CA ILE A 27 -3.58 6.26 17.87
C ILE A 27 -3.62 6.63 16.38
N PRO A 28 -4.06 7.85 15.96
CA PRO A 28 -4.08 8.20 14.55
C PRO A 28 -2.67 8.23 13.95
N GLN A 29 -1.67 8.73 14.69
CA GLN A 29 -0.28 8.73 14.22
C GLN A 29 0.27 7.32 13.98
N TYR A 30 -0.03 6.38 14.88
CA TYR A 30 0.38 4.98 14.71
C TYR A 30 -0.32 4.32 13.51
N GLN A 31 -1.61 4.61 13.30
CA GLN A 31 -2.35 4.13 12.13
C GLN A 31 -1.76 4.65 10.82
N ASP A 32 -1.40 5.93 10.76
CA ASP A 32 -0.72 6.54 9.60
C ASP A 32 0.64 5.89 9.34
N TYR A 33 1.42 5.60 10.38
CA TYR A 33 2.71 4.92 10.26
C TYR A 33 2.57 3.51 9.66
N ILE A 34 1.61 2.72 10.16
CA ILE A 34 1.33 1.39 9.61
C ILE A 34 0.85 1.49 8.17
N SER A 35 -0.02 2.46 7.85
CA SER A 35 -0.50 2.70 6.49
C SER A 35 0.65 3.01 5.52
N ARG A 36 1.56 3.91 5.89
CA ARG A 36 2.76 4.24 5.10
C ARG A 36 3.65 3.01 4.89
N THR A 37 3.83 2.21 5.92
CA THR A 37 4.64 0.99 5.85
C THR A 37 4.02 -0.05 4.92
N ARG A 38 2.70 -0.23 4.96
CA ARG A 38 1.96 -1.10 4.04
C ARG A 38 2.02 -0.59 2.59
N ALA A 39 1.96 0.73 2.38
CA ALA A 39 2.08 1.32 1.05
C ALA A 39 3.47 1.09 0.45
N ALA A 40 4.54 1.24 1.26
CA ALA A 40 5.90 0.93 0.85
C ALA A 40 6.09 -0.58 0.55
N GLY A 41 5.53 -1.45 1.40
CA GLY A 41 5.53 -2.90 1.16
C GLY A 41 4.79 -3.28 -0.11
N ALA A 42 3.65 -2.65 -0.39
CA ALA A 42 2.86 -2.88 -1.61
C ALA A 42 3.65 -2.49 -2.86
N ALA A 43 4.34 -1.34 -2.83
CA ALA A 43 5.21 -0.91 -3.92
C ALA A 43 6.38 -1.87 -4.16
N ALA A 44 6.94 -2.46 -3.10
CA ALA A 44 8.00 -3.46 -3.20
C ALA A 44 7.47 -4.77 -3.82
N GLU A 45 6.31 -5.26 -3.40
CA GLU A 45 5.70 -6.47 -3.93
C GLU A 45 5.28 -6.31 -5.40
N LEU A 46 4.74 -5.15 -5.77
CA LEU A 46 4.34 -4.84 -7.14
C LEU A 46 5.52 -4.53 -8.08
N SER A 47 6.74 -4.38 -7.53
CA SER A 47 7.94 -4.08 -8.34
C SER A 47 8.25 -5.19 -9.34
N GLY A 48 8.08 -6.46 -8.97
CA GLY A 48 8.31 -7.59 -9.87
C GLY A 48 7.36 -7.60 -11.07
N ILE A 49 6.07 -7.30 -10.83
CA ILE A 49 5.07 -7.14 -11.90
C ILE A 49 5.40 -5.94 -12.77
N ARG A 50 5.81 -4.82 -12.16
CA ARG A 50 6.25 -3.63 -12.89
C ARG A 50 7.44 -3.93 -13.80
N THR A 51 8.39 -4.74 -13.35
CA THR A 51 9.50 -5.19 -14.18
C THR A 51 9.01 -6.04 -15.36
N ALA A 52 8.14 -7.03 -15.13
CA ALA A 52 7.57 -7.84 -16.20
C ALA A 52 6.81 -6.99 -17.24
N VAL A 53 6.00 -6.03 -16.78
CA VAL A 53 5.31 -5.07 -17.66
C VAL A 53 6.32 -4.20 -18.43
N SER A 54 7.41 -3.74 -17.79
CA SER A 54 8.43 -2.93 -18.47
C SER A 54 9.22 -3.69 -19.53
N VAL A 55 9.42 -4.99 -19.33
CA VAL A 55 10.03 -5.89 -20.33
C VAL A 55 9.08 -6.03 -21.52
N CYS A 56 7.81 -6.35 -21.26
CA CYS A 56 6.79 -6.42 -22.30
C CYS A 56 6.67 -5.13 -23.12
N MET A 57 6.72 -3.97 -22.45
CA MET A 57 6.67 -2.67 -23.12
C MET A 57 7.92 -2.39 -23.97
N SER A 58 9.08 -2.89 -23.54
CA SER A 58 10.34 -2.74 -24.27
C SER A 58 10.39 -3.65 -25.50
N GLU A 59 9.80 -4.84 -25.41
CA GLU A 59 9.67 -5.79 -26.53
C GLU A 59 8.66 -5.33 -27.57
N GLN A 60 7.48 -4.88 -27.14
CA GLN A 60 6.41 -4.44 -28.04
C GLN A 60 6.57 -2.99 -28.51
N GLN A 61 7.46 -2.22 -27.87
CA GLN A 61 7.59 -0.77 -28.05
C GLN A 61 6.27 0.00 -27.81
N THR A 62 5.30 -0.63 -27.16
CA THR A 62 3.98 -0.09 -26.83
C THR A 62 3.52 -0.65 -25.48
N ALA A 63 2.64 0.09 -24.81
CA ALA A 63 1.94 -0.42 -23.63
C ALA A 63 0.78 -1.35 -24.01
N VAL A 64 0.29 -1.27 -25.25
CA VAL A 64 -0.89 -2.02 -25.71
C VAL A 64 -0.55 -3.51 -25.81
N GLY A 65 -1.41 -4.37 -25.26
CA GLY A 65 -1.21 -5.83 -25.25
C GLY A 65 -0.28 -6.35 -24.14
N CYS A 66 0.23 -5.48 -23.27
CA CYS A 66 0.88 -5.89 -22.03
C CYS A 66 -0.15 -6.12 -20.92
N ASP A 67 -0.90 -7.21 -21.07
CA ASP A 67 -1.98 -7.63 -20.18
C ASP A 67 -1.54 -8.74 -19.21
N ALA A 68 -2.34 -8.98 -18.18
CA ALA A 68 -2.11 -10.09 -17.25
C ALA A 68 -2.09 -11.45 -17.98
N GLY A 69 -1.09 -12.28 -17.70
CA GLY A 69 -0.94 -13.59 -18.34
C GLY A 69 -0.28 -13.57 -19.72
N VAL A 70 0.14 -12.40 -20.21
CA VAL A 70 0.76 -12.21 -21.53
C VAL A 70 2.25 -11.88 -21.37
N LEU A 71 3.11 -12.42 -22.24
CA LEU A 71 4.54 -12.07 -22.34
C LEU A 71 5.29 -12.11 -20.99
N GLY A 72 5.03 -13.14 -20.18
CA GLY A 72 5.68 -13.34 -18.88
C GLY A 72 5.13 -12.49 -17.73
N ILE A 73 4.09 -11.69 -17.96
CA ILE A 73 3.34 -11.02 -16.90
C ILE A 73 2.44 -12.06 -16.22
N PRO A 74 2.49 -12.23 -14.88
CA PRO A 74 1.63 -13.19 -14.18
C PRO A 74 0.15 -12.84 -14.36
N ALA A 75 -0.73 -13.84 -14.40
CA ALA A 75 -2.16 -13.60 -14.42
C ALA A 75 -2.59 -12.99 -13.08
N VAL A 76 -3.65 -12.16 -13.08
CA VAL A 76 -4.16 -11.57 -11.84
C VAL A 76 -4.61 -12.61 -10.81
N ALA A 77 -5.06 -13.77 -11.30
CA ALA A 77 -5.50 -14.90 -10.48
C ALA A 77 -4.33 -15.63 -9.78
N ASP A 78 -3.12 -15.54 -10.32
CA ASP A 78 -1.92 -16.20 -9.77
C ASP A 78 -1.24 -15.34 -8.70
N PHE A 79 -1.69 -14.11 -8.51
CA PHE A 79 -1.11 -13.22 -7.51
C PHE A 79 -1.55 -13.64 -6.10
N ALA A 80 -0.59 -14.10 -5.30
CA ALA A 80 -0.81 -14.40 -3.89
C ALA A 80 -1.06 -13.11 -3.09
N VAL A 81 -2.26 -12.97 -2.55
CA VAL A 81 -2.67 -11.81 -1.76
C VAL A 81 -1.84 -11.74 -0.47
N THR A 82 -1.37 -10.54 -0.13
CA THR A 82 -0.57 -10.28 1.08
C THR A 82 -1.26 -9.25 1.98
N LYS A 83 -0.64 -8.96 3.13
CA LYS A 83 -1.09 -7.86 4.00
C LYS A 83 -0.85 -6.48 3.37
N ASN A 84 0.03 -6.38 2.37
CA ASN A 84 0.40 -5.14 1.72
C ASN A 84 -0.37 -4.94 0.40
N VAL A 85 -0.66 -6.02 -0.33
CA VAL A 85 -1.51 -6.01 -1.53
C VAL A 85 -2.71 -6.92 -1.29
N THR A 86 -3.86 -6.32 -1.06
CA THR A 86 -5.11 -7.02 -0.71
C THR A 86 -5.91 -7.48 -1.93
N ALA A 87 -5.62 -6.93 -3.11
CA ALA A 87 -6.09 -7.45 -4.38
C ALA A 87 -5.22 -6.93 -5.53
N LEU A 88 -4.93 -7.77 -6.52
CA LEU A 88 -4.49 -7.32 -7.83
C LEU A 88 -5.72 -7.25 -8.74
N THR A 89 -6.15 -6.05 -9.08
CA THR A 89 -7.46 -5.81 -9.70
C THR A 89 -7.40 -5.97 -11.22
N SER A 90 -6.36 -5.45 -11.87
CA SER A 90 -6.16 -5.64 -13.30
C SER A 90 -4.72 -5.33 -13.71
N ILE A 91 -4.25 -5.99 -14.78
CA ILE A 91 -3.13 -5.51 -15.58
C ILE A 91 -3.65 -5.42 -17.00
N THR A 92 -3.77 -4.20 -17.52
CA THR A 92 -4.31 -3.97 -18.86
C THR A 92 -3.54 -2.88 -19.57
N ASN A 93 -3.04 -3.16 -20.77
CA ASN A 93 -2.22 -2.24 -21.55
C ASN A 93 -1.10 -1.57 -20.71
N GLY A 94 -0.39 -2.36 -19.90
CA GLY A 94 0.67 -1.88 -19.01
C GLY A 94 0.20 -1.06 -17.79
N VAL A 95 -1.11 -0.88 -17.60
CA VAL A 95 -1.68 -0.28 -16.38
C VAL A 95 -1.88 -1.36 -15.34
N ILE A 96 -1.08 -1.32 -14.27
CA ILE A 96 -1.22 -2.19 -13.11
C ILE A 96 -2.15 -1.49 -12.12
N GLN A 97 -3.24 -2.15 -11.75
CA GLN A 97 -4.18 -1.69 -10.73
C GLN A 97 -4.20 -2.72 -9.59
N ALA A 98 -3.87 -2.28 -8.39
CA ALA A 98 -3.88 -3.10 -7.20
C ALA A 98 -4.51 -2.34 -6.03
N THR A 99 -5.17 -3.05 -5.14
CA THR A 99 -5.65 -2.54 -3.86
C THR A 99 -4.60 -2.85 -2.80
N THR A 100 -4.09 -1.83 -2.12
CA THR A 100 -3.09 -1.99 -1.07
C THR A 100 -3.77 -2.27 0.28
N GLY A 101 -3.03 -2.77 1.26
CA GLY A 101 -3.47 -2.85 2.65
C GLY A 101 -3.33 -1.54 3.42
N ALA A 102 -2.78 -0.49 2.79
CA ALA A 102 -2.68 0.84 3.36
C ALA A 102 -4.06 1.50 3.37
N THR A 103 -4.42 2.16 4.46
CA THR A 103 -5.71 2.83 4.62
C THR A 103 -5.57 4.34 4.52
N LEU A 104 -6.63 5.05 4.09
CA LEU A 104 -6.71 6.51 4.24
C LEU A 104 -6.48 6.90 5.72
N SER A 105 -5.96 8.10 5.98
CA SER A 105 -5.66 8.61 7.33
C SER A 105 -6.83 8.61 8.32
N ASN A 106 -8.06 8.41 7.86
CA ASN A 106 -9.25 8.23 8.72
C ASN A 106 -9.65 6.75 8.93
N GLY A 107 -8.79 5.78 8.62
CA GLY A 107 -9.01 4.36 8.90
C GLY A 107 -10.13 3.67 8.09
N GLY A 108 -10.72 4.35 7.10
CA GLY A 108 -11.95 3.89 6.44
C GLY A 108 -11.75 2.94 5.25
N ALA A 109 -10.91 3.31 4.27
CA ALA A 109 -10.80 2.59 3.00
C ALA A 109 -9.35 2.31 2.60
N ASN A 110 -9.14 1.18 1.92
CA ASN A 110 -7.86 0.77 1.36
C ASN A 110 -7.47 1.66 0.16
N LEU A 111 -6.19 2.01 0.06
CA LEU A 111 -5.64 2.82 -1.03
C LEU A 111 -5.45 1.96 -2.29
N THR A 112 -5.88 2.48 -3.44
CA THR A 112 -5.61 1.87 -4.75
C THR A 112 -4.28 2.36 -5.29
N TRP A 113 -3.41 1.42 -5.65
CA TRP A 113 -2.18 1.70 -6.38
C TRP A 113 -2.44 1.51 -7.87
N LYS A 114 -2.19 2.57 -8.65
CA LYS A 114 -2.34 2.56 -10.11
C LYS A 114 -1.04 3.06 -10.74
N THR A 115 -0.42 2.24 -11.59
CA THR A 115 0.63 2.75 -12.48
C THR A 115 0.00 3.16 -13.78
N THR A 116 0.10 4.44 -14.11
CA THR A 116 -0.07 4.87 -15.50
C THR A 116 1.28 4.62 -16.17
N PRO A 117 1.40 3.71 -17.14
CA PRO A 117 2.64 3.54 -17.89
C PRO A 117 2.84 4.85 -18.67
N THR A 118 3.86 5.62 -18.30
CA THR A 118 4.37 6.66 -19.18
C THR A 118 5.15 5.93 -20.28
N ALA A 119 4.44 5.43 -21.29
CA ALA A 119 5.10 5.15 -22.56
C ALA A 119 5.78 6.46 -22.96
N ALA A 120 7.06 6.41 -23.34
CA ALA A 120 7.62 7.49 -24.13
C ALA A 120 6.78 7.55 -25.42
N ALA A 121 5.77 8.43 -25.44
CA ALA A 121 5.24 8.93 -26.68
C ALA A 121 6.46 9.52 -27.40
N ASN A 122 6.92 8.84 -28.46
CA ASN A 122 8.01 9.23 -29.37
C ASN A 122 9.39 8.66 -29.05
N ALA A 123 9.62 7.39 -29.39
CA ALA A 123 10.95 6.92 -29.78
C ALA A 123 10.88 6.15 -31.11
N ALA A 124 10.43 6.83 -32.17
CA ALA A 124 10.85 6.68 -33.58
C ALA A 124 9.77 7.27 -34.52
N THR A 125 9.81 8.58 -34.77
CA THR A 125 9.31 9.11 -36.05
C THR A 125 10.54 9.56 -36.81
N ILE A 126 11.02 8.71 -37.72
CA ILE A 126 11.90 9.14 -38.80
C ILE A 126 10.98 9.64 -39.90
N THR A 127 10.66 10.93 -39.89
CA THR A 127 10.55 11.80 -41.08
C THR A 127 10.65 13.24 -40.61
#